data_AF-A0A5E4QI36-F1
#
_entry.id   AF-A0A5E4QI36-F1
#
_cell.length_a   1.000
_cell.length_b   1.000
_cell.length_c   1.000
_cell.angle_alpha   90.00
_cell.angle_beta   90.00
_cell.angle_gamma   90.00
#
_symmetry.space_group_name_H-M   'P 1'
#
loop_
_entity.id
_entity.type
_entity.pdbx_description
1 polymer ?
#
loop_
_entity_poly.entity_id
_entity_poly.type
_entity_poly.pdbx_seq_one_letter_code
_entity_poly.pdbx_strand_id
1 'polypeptide(L)'
;MCACGLDHPGSDFFMDLEIVSLPFYLLRPEKIYDDKPVTAFRDYSIDDNDPIRQRVRKTYYTMHTYMTVDFVKSKMDKWLKFNHFKATMKEALYRMNELVDESDPDLNLPNIVHAFQTAERIRQDYPDEEWFQLIGLIHDVGKVLALYDEPQWCVVGDTFPVGCKWDKHIH
;
A
#
# COMPACT_ATOMS: atom_id res chain seq x y z
N MET A 1 -29.48 -1.22 54.42
CA MET A 1 -29.68 -2.46 53.61
C MET A 1 -28.99 -2.20 52.29
N CYS A 2 -27.74 -2.63 52.16
CA CYS A 2 -27.25 -3.95 51.72
C CYS A 2 -26.94 -3.90 50.22
N ALA A 3 -25.73 -4.36 49.90
CA ALA A 3 -25.07 -4.35 48.61
C ALA A 3 -25.72 -5.29 47.59
N CYS A 4 -25.49 -4.99 46.30
CA CYS A 4 -25.06 -5.96 45.30
C CYS A 4 -24.47 -5.18 44.12
N GLY A 5 -23.15 -5.32 43.94
CA GLY A 5 -22.46 -4.90 42.74
C GLY A 5 -22.78 -5.82 41.57
N LEU A 6 -22.65 -5.27 40.38
CA LEU A 6 -22.26 -6.02 39.20
C LEU A 6 -21.19 -5.18 38.49
N ASP A 7 -19.96 -5.60 38.72
CA ASP A 7 -18.78 -5.22 37.97
C ASP A 7 -19.04 -5.56 36.49
N HIS A 8 -19.16 -4.54 35.65
CA HIS A 8 -18.91 -4.71 34.23
C HIS A 8 -17.41 -4.54 34.04
N PRO A 9 -16.67 -5.59 33.64
CA PRO A 9 -15.27 -5.45 33.35
C PRO A 9 -15.17 -4.50 32.17
N GLY A 10 -14.46 -3.38 32.39
CA GLY A 10 -13.91 -2.61 31.30
C GLY A 10 -13.19 -3.59 30.39
N SER A 11 -13.69 -3.70 29.16
CA SER A 11 -12.90 -4.30 28.10
C SER A 11 -11.79 -3.30 27.82
N ASP A 12 -10.74 -3.38 28.62
CA ASP A 12 -9.38 -3.17 28.18
C ASP A 12 -9.14 -4.13 27.01
N PHE A 13 -9.71 -3.79 25.86
CA PHE A 13 -9.24 -4.28 24.58
C PHE A 13 -8.03 -3.43 24.23
N PHE A 14 -6.98 -3.61 25.05
CA PHE A 14 -5.62 -3.36 24.63
C PHE A 14 -5.50 -4.02 23.27
N MET A 15 -5.36 -3.20 22.22
CA MET A 15 -4.89 -3.69 20.93
C MET A 15 -3.70 -4.59 21.23
N ASP A 16 -3.82 -5.88 20.90
CA ASP A 16 -2.75 -6.85 21.09
C ASP A 16 -1.43 -6.23 20.66
N LEU A 17 -0.62 -5.88 21.66
CA LEU A 17 0.65 -5.18 21.51
C LEU A 17 1.66 -6.00 20.69
N GLU A 18 1.33 -7.24 20.34
CA GLU A 18 2.15 -8.11 19.50
C GLU A 18 2.22 -7.63 18.05
N ILE A 19 1.16 -7.05 17.47
CA ILE A 19 1.22 -6.50 16.09
C ILE A 19 2.11 -5.25 16.03
N VAL A 20 2.18 -4.50 17.14
CA VAL A 20 2.96 -3.25 17.26
C VAL A 20 4.41 -3.49 17.72
N SER A 21 4.84 -4.74 17.86
CA SER A 21 6.23 -5.08 18.22
C SER A 21 7.14 -5.34 17.01
N LEU A 22 6.57 -5.72 15.87
CA LEU A 22 7.26 -5.83 14.57
C LEU A 22 7.68 -4.50 13.87
N PRO A 23 7.07 -3.32 14.12
CA PRO A 23 7.41 -2.10 13.41
C PRO A 23 8.64 -1.35 13.97
N PHE A 24 9.30 -1.83 15.03
CA PHE A 24 10.52 -1.17 15.53
C PHE A 24 11.74 -1.38 14.62
N TYR A 25 11.80 -2.47 13.85
CA TYR A 25 12.90 -2.70 12.90
C TYR A 25 12.87 -1.76 11.69
N LEU A 26 11.69 -1.23 11.35
CA LEU A 26 11.46 -0.34 10.21
C LEU A 26 11.69 1.15 10.53
N LEU A 27 11.97 1.46 11.80
CA LEU A 27 12.15 2.83 12.30
C LEU A 27 13.64 3.14 12.61
N ARG A 28 14.58 2.55 11.87
CA ARG A 28 16.01 2.85 12.09
C ARG A 28 16.52 3.99 11.21
N PRO A 29 17.28 4.96 11.78
CA PRO A 29 17.88 6.08 11.06
C PRO A 29 19.18 5.71 10.30
N GLU A 30 19.37 4.45 9.92
CA GLU A 30 20.65 3.95 9.39
C GLU A 30 20.75 4.07 7.85
N LYS A 31 21.98 4.08 7.31
CA LYS A 31 22.30 4.17 5.86
C LYS A 31 21.84 2.96 5.02
N ILE A 32 20.97 2.12 5.58
CA ILE A 32 20.68 0.76 5.15
C ILE A 32 19.16 0.54 5.25
N TYR A 33 18.53 0.15 4.14
CA TYR A 33 17.13 -0.26 4.00
C TYR A 33 17.10 -1.79 3.84
N ASP A 34 16.45 -2.51 4.76
CA ASP A 34 16.33 -3.99 4.70
C ASP A 34 17.68 -4.71 4.44
N ASP A 35 18.69 -4.38 5.26
CA ASP A 35 20.09 -4.83 5.13
C ASP A 35 20.81 -4.45 3.82
N LYS A 36 20.20 -3.61 2.96
CA LYS A 36 20.75 -3.12 1.69
C LYS A 36 21.06 -1.62 1.73
N PRO A 37 22.07 -1.12 1.00
CA PRO A 37 22.32 0.32 0.93
C PRO A 37 21.13 1.06 0.29
N VAL A 38 20.92 2.35 0.62
CA VAL A 38 19.84 3.19 0.02
C VAL A 38 19.86 3.17 -1.51
N THR A 39 21.02 2.99 -2.14
CA THR A 39 21.17 2.86 -3.60
C THR A 39 20.50 1.61 -4.18
N ALA A 40 20.10 0.64 -3.36
CA ALA A 40 19.38 -0.56 -3.75
C ALA A 40 17.86 -0.41 -3.66
N PHE A 41 17.35 0.72 -3.15
CA PHE A 41 15.93 1.05 -3.14
C PHE A 41 15.44 1.28 -4.58
N ARG A 42 14.27 0.71 -4.93
CA ARG A 42 13.72 0.77 -6.31
C ARG A 42 14.71 0.31 -7.38
N ASP A 43 15.42 -0.78 -7.11
CA ASP A 43 16.32 -1.39 -8.09
C ASP A 43 15.53 -2.21 -9.13
N TYR A 44 15.38 -1.64 -10.33
CA TYR A 44 14.73 -2.29 -11.49
C TYR A 44 15.73 -3.02 -12.41
N SER A 45 16.96 -3.27 -11.98
CA SER A 45 17.93 -4.01 -12.79
C SER A 45 17.45 -5.43 -13.08
N ILE A 46 17.73 -5.91 -14.29
CA ILE A 46 17.29 -7.22 -14.76
C ILE A 46 18.12 -8.31 -14.06
N ASP A 47 17.45 -9.15 -13.29
CA ASP A 47 17.98 -10.43 -12.81
C ASP A 47 16.92 -11.50 -13.02
N ASP A 48 17.20 -12.43 -13.95
CA ASP A 48 16.30 -13.51 -14.29
C ASP A 48 16.29 -14.62 -13.23
N ASN A 49 17.07 -14.53 -12.15
CA ASN A 49 17.02 -15.49 -11.03
C ASN A 49 16.22 -14.97 -9.82
N ASP A 50 15.85 -13.68 -9.82
CA ASP A 50 15.08 -13.06 -8.75
C ASP A 50 13.57 -13.06 -9.10
N PRO A 51 12.74 -13.85 -8.39
CA PRO A 51 11.31 -13.93 -8.68
C PRO A 51 10.56 -12.62 -8.46
N ILE A 52 11.01 -11.75 -7.55
CA ILE A 52 10.39 -10.44 -7.30
C ILE A 52 10.66 -9.53 -8.50
N ARG A 53 11.89 -9.48 -8.99
CA ARG A 53 12.24 -8.65 -10.16
C ARG A 53 11.53 -9.13 -11.42
N GLN A 54 11.40 -10.45 -11.61
CA GLN A 54 10.61 -11.00 -12.71
C GLN A 54 9.13 -10.58 -12.62
N ARG A 55 8.53 -10.66 -11.43
CA ARG A 55 7.15 -10.24 -11.16
C ARG A 55 6.97 -8.76 -11.50
N VAL A 56 7.80 -7.89 -10.94
CA VAL A 56 7.78 -6.44 -11.17
C VAL A 56 7.91 -6.11 -12.65
N ARG A 57 8.89 -6.71 -13.34
CA ARG A 57 9.09 -6.52 -14.78
C ARG A 57 7.87 -6.97 -15.60
N LYS A 58 7.25 -8.10 -15.24
CA LYS A 58 6.05 -8.59 -15.92
C LYS A 58 4.87 -7.65 -15.71
N THR A 59 4.70 -7.10 -14.51
CA THR A 59 3.68 -6.11 -14.18
C THR A 59 3.82 -4.85 -15.03
N TYR A 60 5.01 -4.23 -15.04
CA TYR A 60 5.27 -3.03 -15.84
C TYR A 60 5.19 -3.29 -17.34
N TYR A 61 5.73 -4.40 -17.84
CA TYR A 61 5.61 -4.76 -19.26
C TYR A 61 4.15 -4.86 -19.71
N THR A 62 3.31 -5.47 -18.88
CA THR A 62 1.87 -5.62 -19.16
C THR A 62 1.17 -4.26 -19.10
N MET A 63 1.46 -3.45 -18.07
CA MET A 63 0.95 -2.08 -17.96
C MET A 63 1.30 -1.24 -19.19
N HIS A 64 2.56 -1.22 -19.57
CA HIS A 64 3.11 -0.49 -20.71
C HIS A 64 2.52 -0.94 -22.05
N THR A 65 2.14 -2.21 -22.16
CA THR A 65 1.51 -2.76 -23.36
C THR A 65 0.03 -2.37 -23.49
N TYR A 66 -0.72 -2.34 -22.38
CA TYR A 66 -2.19 -2.29 -22.42
C TYR A 66 -2.81 -1.00 -21.89
N MET A 67 -2.06 -0.16 -21.16
CA MET A 67 -2.54 1.11 -20.61
C MET A 67 -2.66 2.18 -21.71
N THR A 68 -3.77 2.15 -22.44
CA THR A 68 -4.09 3.11 -23.52
C THR A 68 -5.08 4.17 -23.06
N VAL A 69 -5.26 5.24 -23.85
CA VAL A 69 -6.29 6.27 -23.59
C VAL A 69 -7.68 5.66 -23.48
N ASP A 70 -8.03 4.74 -24.38
CA ASP A 70 -9.34 4.10 -24.40
C ASP A 70 -9.52 3.16 -23.20
N PHE A 71 -8.46 2.45 -22.82
CA PHE A 71 -8.47 1.63 -21.61
C PHE A 71 -8.72 2.49 -20.37
N VAL A 72 -7.97 3.58 -20.19
CA VAL A 72 -8.13 4.50 -19.04
C VAL A 72 -9.55 5.08 -18.99
N LYS A 73 -10.09 5.55 -20.12
CA LYS A 73 -11.48 6.02 -20.20
C LYS A 73 -12.47 4.92 -19.78
N SER A 74 -12.28 3.69 -20.24
CA SER A 74 -13.14 2.57 -19.85
C SER A 74 -13.10 2.29 -18.33
N LYS A 75 -11.92 2.46 -17.70
CA LYS A 75 -11.76 2.30 -16.25
C LYS A 75 -12.39 3.46 -15.48
N MET A 76 -12.28 4.69 -15.96
CA MET A 76 -12.99 5.84 -15.39
C MET A 76 -14.51 5.61 -15.43
N ASP A 77 -15.04 5.17 -16.58
CA ASP A 77 -16.47 4.88 -16.74
C ASP A 77 -16.96 3.73 -15.84
N LYS A 78 -16.08 2.77 -15.53
CA LYS A 78 -16.36 1.69 -14.58
C LYS A 78 -16.33 2.20 -13.13
N TRP A 79 -15.23 2.80 -12.70
CA TRP A 79 -14.91 2.99 -11.28
C TRP A 79 -15.40 4.30 -10.67
N LEU A 80 -15.55 5.37 -11.46
CA LEU A 80 -16.01 6.69 -10.95
C LEU A 80 -17.51 6.72 -10.60
N LYS A 81 -18.21 5.59 -10.72
CA LYS A 81 -19.59 5.41 -10.25
C LYS A 81 -19.68 5.09 -8.76
N PHE A 82 -18.57 4.67 -8.12
CA PHE A 82 -18.48 4.36 -6.69
C PHE A 82 -19.59 3.42 -6.17
N ASN A 83 -19.98 2.44 -7.00
CA ASN A 83 -21.09 1.52 -6.72
C ASN A 83 -20.68 0.04 -6.66
N HIS A 84 -19.38 -0.25 -6.55
CA HIS A 84 -18.82 -1.60 -6.55
C HIS A 84 -18.78 -2.24 -5.17
N PHE A 85 -18.62 -1.42 -4.13
CA PHE A 85 -18.68 -1.87 -2.73
C PHE A 85 -18.96 -0.68 -1.80
N LYS A 86 -19.29 -0.99 -0.54
CA LYS A 86 -19.44 -0.01 0.54
C LYS A 86 -18.69 -0.53 1.76
N ALA A 87 -17.81 0.31 2.29
CA ALA A 87 -17.00 0.01 3.47
C ALA A 87 -16.63 1.32 4.18
N THR A 88 -16.40 1.24 5.49
CA THR A 88 -15.68 2.26 6.24
C THR A 88 -14.20 2.26 5.85
N MET A 89 -13.48 3.35 6.15
CA MET A 89 -12.04 3.41 5.88
C MET A 89 -11.26 2.31 6.60
N LYS A 90 -11.65 1.98 7.85
CA LYS A 90 -11.05 0.89 8.64
C LYS A 90 -11.23 -0.47 7.96
N GLU A 91 -12.43 -0.75 7.46
CA GLU A 91 -12.71 -2.00 6.72
C GLU A 91 -11.94 -2.05 5.40
N ALA A 92 -11.84 -0.93 4.67
CA ALA A 92 -11.05 -0.85 3.45
C ALA A 92 -9.55 -1.09 3.73
N LEU A 93 -9.01 -0.52 4.82
CA LEU A 93 -7.65 -0.79 5.28
C LEU A 93 -7.44 -2.26 5.64
N TYR A 94 -8.38 -2.90 6.33
CA TYR A 94 -8.25 -4.33 6.65
C TYR A 94 -8.23 -5.22 5.42
N ARG A 95 -8.96 -4.88 4.35
CA ARG A 95 -8.88 -5.61 3.08
C ARG A 95 -7.48 -5.58 2.48
N MET A 96 -6.68 -4.55 2.78
CA MET A 96 -5.28 -4.46 2.33
C MET A 96 -4.37 -5.53 2.96
N ASN A 97 -4.84 -6.34 3.91
CA ASN A 97 -4.15 -7.55 4.35
C ASN A 97 -4.06 -8.62 3.22
N GLU A 98 -5.01 -8.62 2.29
CA GLU A 98 -5.12 -9.62 1.22
C GLU A 98 -4.31 -9.25 -0.03
N LEU A 99 -3.67 -8.07 -0.03
CA LEU A 99 -2.96 -7.54 -1.18
C LEU A 99 -1.46 -7.43 -0.92
N VAL A 100 -0.67 -8.06 -1.78
CA VAL A 100 0.77 -7.79 -1.94
C VAL A 100 0.96 -7.09 -3.28
N ASP A 101 1.66 -5.96 -3.28
CA ASP A 101 1.90 -5.15 -4.49
C ASP A 101 2.88 -5.85 -5.43
N GLU A 102 2.42 -6.21 -6.63
CA GLU A 102 3.25 -6.91 -7.64
C GLU A 102 4.24 -6.00 -8.36
N SER A 103 4.10 -4.68 -8.22
CA SER A 103 4.98 -3.67 -8.84
C SER A 103 6.09 -3.18 -7.92
N ASP A 104 6.01 -3.50 -6.63
CA ASP A 104 7.00 -3.12 -5.63
C ASP A 104 8.20 -4.10 -5.63
N PRO A 105 9.42 -3.64 -5.92
CA PRO A 105 10.64 -4.46 -5.87
C PRO A 105 11.21 -4.61 -4.45
N ASP A 106 10.78 -3.77 -3.52
CA ASP A 106 11.34 -3.64 -2.18
C ASP A 106 10.49 -4.37 -1.13
N LEU A 107 9.17 -4.45 -1.34
CA LEU A 107 8.24 -5.04 -0.38
C LEU A 107 7.55 -6.31 -0.90
N ASN A 108 7.53 -7.34 -0.05
CA ASN A 108 6.74 -8.56 -0.24
C ASN A 108 5.87 -8.85 0.99
N LEU A 109 5.28 -7.78 1.54
CA LEU A 109 4.41 -7.80 2.71
C LEU A 109 2.99 -7.33 2.35
N PRO A 110 1.98 -7.65 3.17
CA PRO A 110 0.64 -7.09 2.99
C PRO A 110 0.64 -5.56 2.97
N ASN A 111 -0.08 -4.94 2.05
CA ASN A 111 -0.04 -3.50 1.80
C ASN A 111 -0.57 -2.67 2.99
N ILE A 112 -1.33 -3.25 3.91
CA ILE A 112 -1.71 -2.59 5.16
C ILE A 112 -0.48 -2.24 6.02
N VAL A 113 0.58 -3.07 5.98
CA VAL A 113 1.80 -2.84 6.75
C VAL A 113 2.50 -1.56 6.26
N HIS A 114 2.61 -1.40 4.94
CA HIS A 114 3.12 -0.18 4.29
C HIS A 114 2.31 1.07 4.66
N ALA A 115 0.98 0.96 4.72
CA ALA A 115 0.13 2.07 5.13
C ALA A 115 0.44 2.55 6.56
N PHE A 116 0.57 1.63 7.52
CA PHE A 116 0.94 2.00 8.90
C PHE A 116 2.38 2.50 9.02
N GLN A 117 3.33 1.91 8.30
CA GLN A 117 4.72 2.39 8.27
C GLN A 117 4.78 3.84 7.79
N THR A 118 4.07 4.16 6.71
CA THR A 118 4.01 5.51 6.15
C THR A 118 3.39 6.49 7.13
N ALA A 119 2.25 6.13 7.73
CA ALA A 119 1.56 6.97 8.70
C ALA A 119 2.40 7.22 9.96
N GLU A 120 3.02 6.19 10.53
CA GLU A 120 3.85 6.31 11.73
C GLU A 120 5.13 7.09 11.47
N ARG A 121 5.71 6.97 10.27
CA ARG A 121 6.87 7.79 9.90
C ARG A 121 6.50 9.26 9.81
N ILE A 122 5.38 9.58 9.17
CA ILE A 122 4.87 10.96 9.12
C ILE A 122 4.55 11.47 10.53
N ARG A 123 3.95 10.64 11.40
CA ARG A 123 3.66 11.03 12.78
C ARG A 123 4.91 11.37 13.59
N GLN A 124 6.04 10.69 13.34
CA GLN A 124 7.31 10.99 13.99
C GLN A 124 7.95 12.28 13.47
N ASP A 125 7.94 12.48 12.15
CA ASP A 125 8.58 13.63 11.52
C ASP A 125 7.71 14.91 11.62
N TYR A 126 6.39 14.76 11.66
CA TYR A 126 5.37 15.81 11.69
C TYR A 126 4.28 15.51 12.73
N PRO A 127 4.62 15.55 14.04
CA PRO A 127 3.72 15.15 15.12
C PRO A 127 2.45 16.03 15.22
N ASP A 128 2.56 17.30 14.86
CA ASP A 128 1.45 18.27 14.94
C ASP A 128 0.58 18.30 13.66
N GLU A 129 0.89 17.50 12.64
CA GLU A 129 0.17 17.45 11.36
C GLU A 129 -0.69 16.18 11.22
N GLU A 130 -1.73 16.06 12.05
CA GLU A 130 -2.62 14.88 12.09
C GLU A 130 -3.23 14.52 10.71
N TRP A 131 -3.57 15.53 9.91
CA TRP A 131 -4.10 15.32 8.56
C TRP A 131 -3.07 14.64 7.64
N PHE A 132 -1.79 14.91 7.82
CA PHE A 132 -0.73 14.34 7.00
C PHE A 132 -0.46 12.88 7.40
N GLN A 133 -0.54 12.58 8.69
CA GLN A 133 -0.49 11.22 9.22
C GLN A 133 -1.63 10.37 8.62
N LEU A 134 -2.84 10.93 8.57
CA LEU A 134 -3.99 10.29 7.95
C LEU A 134 -3.78 10.07 6.45
N ILE A 135 -3.23 11.04 5.72
CA ILE A 135 -2.88 10.86 4.29
C ILE A 135 -1.93 9.69 4.11
N GLY A 136 -0.88 9.59 4.94
CA GLY A 136 0.02 8.44 4.93
C GLY A 136 -0.70 7.11 5.10
N LEU A 137 -1.69 7.07 5.99
CA LEU A 137 -2.47 5.85 6.23
C LEU A 137 -3.36 5.47 5.04
N ILE A 138 -3.97 6.45 4.36
CA ILE A 138 -5.01 6.18 3.35
C ILE A 138 -4.52 6.25 1.90
N HIS A 139 -3.28 6.69 1.65
CA HIS A 139 -2.79 7.01 0.30
C HIS A 139 -2.97 5.88 -0.71
N ASP A 140 -2.75 4.64 -0.28
CA ASP A 140 -2.77 3.45 -1.11
C ASP A 140 -4.08 2.66 -1.04
N VAL A 141 -5.10 3.13 -0.29
CA VAL A 141 -6.38 2.40 -0.15
C VAL A 141 -7.08 2.20 -1.50
N GLY A 142 -6.77 2.99 -2.51
CA GLY A 142 -7.22 2.76 -3.89
C GLY A 142 -6.83 1.38 -4.44
N LYS A 143 -5.80 0.72 -3.92
CA LYS A 143 -5.39 -0.61 -4.39
C LYS A 143 -6.39 -1.72 -4.07
N VAL A 144 -7.42 -1.45 -3.26
CA VAL A 144 -8.57 -2.37 -3.08
C VAL A 144 -9.20 -2.78 -4.41
N LEU A 145 -9.05 -1.98 -5.49
CA LEU A 145 -9.50 -2.35 -6.84
C LEU A 145 -8.97 -3.71 -7.30
N ALA A 146 -7.75 -4.09 -6.90
CA ALA A 146 -7.16 -5.40 -7.23
C ALA A 146 -7.90 -6.58 -6.60
N LEU A 147 -8.71 -6.33 -5.55
CA LEU A 147 -9.57 -7.33 -4.90
C LEU A 147 -10.94 -7.46 -5.59
N TYR A 148 -11.21 -6.65 -6.61
CA TYR A 148 -12.48 -6.60 -7.35
C TYR A 148 -12.27 -6.82 -8.86
N ASP A 149 -11.62 -7.94 -9.19
CA ASP A 149 -11.37 -8.43 -10.55
C ASP A 149 -10.55 -7.48 -11.45
N GLU A 150 -9.79 -6.56 -10.87
CA GLU A 150 -8.80 -5.80 -11.62
C GLU A 150 -7.41 -6.46 -11.53
N PRO A 151 -6.74 -6.69 -12.67
CA PRO A 151 -5.36 -7.15 -12.62
C PRO A 151 -4.47 -6.04 -12.04
N GLN A 152 -3.46 -6.43 -11.26
CA GLN A 152 -2.62 -5.47 -10.54
C GLN A 152 -1.93 -4.44 -11.45
N TRP A 153 -1.56 -4.81 -12.68
CA TRP A 153 -0.92 -3.89 -13.63
C TRP A 153 -1.77 -2.66 -13.98
N CYS A 154 -3.08 -2.66 -13.73
CA CYS A 154 -3.93 -1.47 -13.88
C CYS A 154 -4.39 -0.86 -12.56
N VAL A 155 -3.75 -1.21 -11.44
CA VAL A 155 -4.09 -0.76 -10.08
C VAL A 155 -2.88 -0.19 -9.34
N VAL A 156 -1.73 -0.86 -9.44
CA VAL A 156 -0.48 -0.51 -8.74
C VAL A 156 0.59 0.02 -9.69
N GLY A 157 1.71 0.47 -9.16
CA GLY A 157 2.90 0.87 -9.90
C GLY A 157 2.97 2.35 -10.25
N ASP A 158 4.15 2.74 -10.75
CA ASP A 158 4.42 4.09 -11.20
C ASP A 158 3.49 4.45 -12.38
N THR A 159 3.03 5.71 -12.40
CA THR A 159 2.05 6.19 -13.38
C THR A 159 2.71 7.02 -14.48
N PHE A 160 2.11 6.99 -15.67
CA PHE A 160 2.57 7.79 -16.81
C PHE A 160 1.39 8.35 -17.62
N PRO A 161 1.58 9.48 -18.32
CA PRO A 161 0.52 10.03 -19.17
C PRO A 161 0.29 9.14 -20.39
N VAL A 162 -0.99 8.81 -20.66
CA VAL A 162 -1.42 8.12 -21.88
C VAL A 162 -1.78 9.12 -22.98
N GLY A 163 -1.62 8.72 -24.25
CA GLY A 163 -1.95 9.57 -25.40
C GLY A 163 -0.85 10.54 -25.81
N CYS A 164 0.32 10.46 -25.18
CA CYS A 164 1.53 11.14 -25.61
C CYS A 164 2.74 10.19 -25.62
N LYS A 165 3.86 10.66 -26.18
CA LYS A 165 5.13 9.94 -26.10
C LYS A 165 5.62 9.89 -24.65
N TRP A 166 6.20 8.76 -24.26
CA TRP A 166 6.81 8.60 -22.95
C TRP A 166 8.09 9.42 -22.81
N ASP A 167 8.32 9.90 -21.59
CA ASP A 167 9.61 10.40 -21.18
C ASP A 167 10.62 9.25 -21.01
N LYS A 168 11.92 9.57 -21.10
CA LYS A 168 13.02 8.62 -20.93
C LYS A 168 13.14 8.06 -19.50
N HIS A 169 12.46 8.67 -18.53
CA HIS A 169 12.45 8.24 -17.13
C HIS A 169 11.36 7.22 -16.82
N ILE A 170 10.54 6.82 -17.80
CA ILE A 170 9.59 5.70 -17.65
C ILE A 170 10.34 4.40 -17.96
N HIS A 171 10.41 3.51 -16.97
CA HIS A 171 11.27 2.31 -16.95
C HIS A 171 10.62 1.06 -17.55
#